data_AF-A0A6A6AIZ3-F1
#
_entry.id   AF-A0A6A6AIZ3-F1
#
_cell.length_a   1.000
_cell.length_b   1.000
_cell.length_c   1.000
_cell.angle_alpha   90.00
_cell.angle_beta   90.00
_cell.angle_gamma   90.00
#
_symmetry.space_group_name_H-M   'P 1'
#
loop_
_entity.id
_entity.type
_entity.pdbx_description
1 polymer ?
#
loop_
_entity_poly.entity_id
_entity_poly.type
_entity_poly.pdbx_seq_one_letter_code
_entity_poly.pdbx_strand_id
1 'polypeptide(L)'
;MTSALDSRPGRAPFDVDPDSSFETLAHAAIELELRHPNTALRGMPEDMLKETALEGLMIMHEAIVRCLVRGDLPATYRTSGSAVRTLLNRLSESQSPSMARDLNVKGEAADARLNNMPVQPTIYAQYMVDAKDGLGPDSPQLHRIIKRMREYCDAKNNHQDAYRVDTHANPPQSNSTARIANTLRFCDALEERLQWDQHPERRPLAEIGYTQSLWKRLGDHRAHRGSTKVMNLFESICIDEFGETKFRVDQHVVALLENANQESVMEAVLARMANAYHYSGFGFNIGGAGGSCTSALSFTADEYLRFANYNDAVYLENHEREASIRHEIMQLEVTRQAGILAGERFNLEKDMQAILVAGKGKGKLPRMND
;
A
#
# COMPACT_ATOMS: atom_id res chain seq x y z
N MET A 1 3.66 -14.43 -27.95
CA MET A 1 2.22 -14.22 -27.71
C MET A 1 2.07 -13.57 -26.35
N THR A 2 2.05 -12.23 -26.33
CA THR A 2 1.85 -11.41 -25.13
C THR A 2 0.36 -11.45 -24.79
N SER A 3 0.03 -12.16 -23.72
CA SER A 3 -1.29 -12.11 -23.08
C SER A 3 -1.57 -10.66 -22.69
N ALA A 4 -2.49 -10.02 -23.42
CA ALA A 4 -3.10 -8.76 -23.01
C ALA A 4 -3.84 -9.01 -21.69
N LEU A 5 -3.16 -8.73 -20.57
CA LEU A 5 -3.84 -8.46 -19.31
C LEU A 5 -4.89 -7.39 -19.60
N ASP A 6 -6.12 -7.63 -19.16
CA ASP A 6 -7.35 -6.84 -19.38
C ASP A 6 -7.13 -5.35 -19.05
N SER A 7 -6.47 -4.62 -19.94
CA SER A 7 -6.21 -3.19 -19.87
C SER A 7 -7.40 -2.50 -20.50
N ARG A 8 -8.54 -2.49 -19.80
CA ARG A 8 -9.59 -1.54 -20.15
C ARG A 8 -9.00 -0.15 -19.92
N PRO A 9 -8.88 0.69 -20.97
CA PRO A 9 -8.42 2.06 -20.77
C PRO A 9 -9.42 2.75 -19.83
N GLY A 10 -8.91 3.31 -18.72
CA GLY A 10 -9.72 4.20 -17.87
C GLY A 10 -9.88 3.85 -16.39
N ARG A 11 -9.29 2.76 -15.86
CA ARG A 11 -9.36 2.47 -14.41
C ARG A 11 -8.07 1.92 -13.82
N ALA A 12 -7.90 2.12 -12.52
CA ALA A 12 -6.77 1.54 -11.78
C ALA A 12 -6.89 0.00 -11.82
N PRO A 13 -5.78 -0.75 -11.90
CA PRO A 13 -5.83 -2.21 -11.99
C PRO A 13 -6.62 -2.88 -10.86
N PHE A 14 -6.53 -2.33 -9.65
CA PHE A 14 -7.37 -2.70 -8.52
C PHE A 14 -8.53 -1.71 -8.40
N ASP A 15 -9.70 -2.11 -8.91
CA ASP A 15 -10.93 -1.32 -8.96
C ASP A 15 -12.05 -2.02 -8.18
N VAL A 16 -11.84 -2.12 -6.87
CA VAL A 16 -12.83 -2.65 -5.93
C VAL A 16 -13.33 -1.50 -5.07
N ASP A 17 -14.63 -1.50 -4.75
CA ASP A 17 -15.20 -0.50 -3.85
C ASP A 17 -14.41 -0.53 -2.53
N PRO A 18 -13.79 0.59 -2.11
CA PRO A 18 -13.05 0.66 -0.87
C PRO A 18 -13.84 0.17 0.33
N ASP A 19 -15.17 0.26 0.33
CA ASP A 19 -16.05 -0.09 1.45
C ASP A 19 -16.54 -1.56 1.42
N SER A 20 -16.04 -2.36 0.47
CA SER A 20 -16.35 -3.80 0.39
C SER A 20 -15.88 -4.57 1.63
N SER A 21 -16.37 -5.79 1.84
CA SER A 21 -15.85 -6.64 2.92
C SER A 21 -14.35 -6.93 2.75
N PHE A 22 -13.64 -7.21 3.84
CA PHE A 22 -12.22 -7.62 3.77
C PHE A 22 -12.03 -8.90 2.97
N GLU A 23 -12.99 -9.83 3.04
CA GLU A 23 -13.01 -11.02 2.19
C GLU A 23 -13.02 -10.66 0.70
N THR A 24 -13.88 -9.71 0.29
CA THR A 24 -13.96 -9.25 -1.10
C THR A 24 -12.64 -8.60 -1.54
N LEU A 25 -12.06 -7.75 -0.68
CA LEU A 25 -10.78 -7.08 -0.97
C LEU A 25 -9.62 -8.08 -1.09
N ALA A 26 -9.52 -9.03 -0.16
CA ALA A 26 -8.51 -10.08 -0.16
C ALA A 26 -8.60 -10.94 -1.42
N HIS A 27 -9.80 -11.43 -1.74
CA HIS A 27 -10.03 -12.29 -2.91
C HIS A 27 -9.67 -11.57 -4.21
N ALA A 28 -10.16 -10.34 -4.39
CA ALA A 28 -9.87 -9.56 -5.59
C ALA A 28 -8.37 -9.27 -5.73
N ALA A 29 -7.66 -9.01 -4.63
CA ALA A 29 -6.22 -8.73 -4.66
C ALA A 29 -5.43 -9.97 -5.05
N ILE A 30 -5.76 -11.14 -4.49
CA ILE A 30 -5.14 -12.43 -4.81
C ILE A 30 -5.42 -12.82 -6.27
N GLU A 31 -6.66 -12.70 -6.73
CA GLU A 31 -7.01 -12.99 -8.13
C GLU A 31 -6.20 -12.13 -9.09
N LEU A 32 -6.04 -10.83 -8.79
CA LEU A 32 -5.24 -9.93 -9.61
C LEU A 32 -3.74 -10.28 -9.56
N GLU A 33 -3.22 -10.65 -8.39
CA GLU A 33 -1.82 -11.05 -8.22
C GLU A 33 -1.50 -12.36 -8.96
N LEU A 34 -2.37 -13.37 -8.89
CA LEU A 34 -2.18 -14.65 -9.57
C LEU A 34 -2.20 -14.55 -11.10
N ARG A 35 -2.86 -13.53 -11.66
CA ARG A 35 -2.80 -13.22 -13.10
C ARG A 35 -1.43 -12.71 -13.54
N HIS A 36 -0.59 -12.24 -12.62
CA HIS A 36 0.71 -11.71 -12.95
C HIS A 36 1.71 -12.85 -13.24
N PRO A 37 2.41 -12.83 -14.40
CA PRO A 37 3.24 -13.94 -14.85
C PRO A 37 4.43 -14.23 -13.92
N ASN A 38 4.88 -13.23 -13.16
CA ASN A 38 6.05 -13.33 -12.29
C ASN A 38 5.69 -13.13 -10.80
N THR A 39 4.47 -13.46 -10.40
CA THR A 39 4.10 -13.43 -8.98
C THR A 39 4.95 -14.40 -8.16
N ALA A 40 5.38 -13.96 -6.97
CA ALA A 40 6.10 -14.80 -6.02
C ALA A 40 5.19 -15.87 -5.36
N LEU A 41 3.86 -15.71 -5.48
CA LEU A 41 2.86 -16.61 -4.88
C LEU A 41 2.56 -17.83 -5.77
N ARG A 42 3.26 -17.98 -6.90
CA ARG A 42 3.01 -19.04 -7.87
C ARG A 42 3.25 -20.41 -7.27
N GLY A 43 2.24 -21.28 -7.38
CA GLY A 43 2.29 -22.65 -6.88
C GLY A 43 1.76 -22.84 -5.47
N MET A 44 1.41 -21.77 -4.77
CA MET A 44 0.66 -21.86 -3.51
C MET A 44 -0.83 -22.14 -3.79
N PRO A 45 -1.52 -22.94 -2.96
CA PRO A 45 -2.96 -23.16 -3.10
C PRO A 45 -3.74 -21.84 -3.00
N GLU A 46 -4.65 -21.57 -3.93
CA GLU A 46 -5.40 -20.31 -3.99
C GLU A 46 -6.23 -20.06 -2.73
N ASP A 47 -6.86 -21.10 -2.18
CA ASP A 47 -7.66 -20.99 -0.95
C ASP A 47 -6.81 -20.58 0.25
N MET A 48 -5.60 -21.14 0.37
CA MET A 48 -4.64 -20.75 1.41
C MET A 48 -4.21 -19.28 1.25
N LEU A 49 -3.98 -18.83 0.02
CA LEU A 49 -3.63 -17.43 -0.24
C LEU A 49 -4.75 -16.47 0.14
N LYS A 50 -6.00 -16.81 -0.21
CA LYS A 50 -7.19 -16.03 0.13
C LYS A 50 -7.42 -15.95 1.63
N GLU A 51 -7.31 -17.08 2.32
CA GLU A 51 -7.44 -17.15 3.78
C GLU A 51 -6.34 -16.33 4.48
N THR A 52 -5.08 -16.51 4.08
CA THR A 52 -3.95 -15.74 4.63
C THR A 52 -4.10 -14.23 4.39
N ALA A 53 -4.56 -13.84 3.20
CA ALA A 53 -4.82 -12.45 2.85
C ALA A 53 -5.96 -11.87 3.70
N LEU A 54 -7.04 -12.63 3.89
CA LEU A 54 -8.15 -12.21 4.76
C LEU A 54 -7.65 -12.01 6.19
N GLU A 55 -6.99 -13.00 6.80
CA GLU A 55 -6.42 -12.88 8.15
C GLU A 55 -5.53 -11.66 8.31
N GLY A 56 -4.64 -11.42 7.33
CA GLY A 56 -3.75 -10.26 7.35
C GLY A 56 -4.49 -8.92 7.21
N LEU A 57 -5.63 -8.85 6.52
CA LEU A 57 -6.49 -7.66 6.53
C LEU A 57 -7.24 -7.50 7.86
N MET A 58 -7.64 -8.61 8.49
CA MET A 58 -8.36 -8.59 9.78
C MET A 58 -7.53 -8.02 10.92
N ILE A 59 -6.21 -8.14 10.88
CA ILE A 59 -5.31 -7.54 11.89
C ILE A 59 -4.98 -6.05 11.62
N MET A 60 -5.40 -5.50 10.48
CA MET A 60 -5.15 -4.11 10.11
C MET A 60 -6.26 -3.18 10.59
N HIS A 61 -5.89 -1.94 10.91
CA HIS A 61 -6.88 -0.91 11.19
C HIS A 61 -7.69 -0.62 9.92
N GLU A 62 -9.02 -0.69 9.99
CA GLU A 62 -9.91 -0.54 8.83
C GLU A 62 -9.59 0.70 7.99
N ALA A 63 -9.48 1.88 8.64
CA ALA A 63 -9.13 3.12 7.94
C ALA A 63 -7.87 3.00 7.05
N ILE A 64 -6.83 2.27 7.47
CA ILE A 64 -5.61 2.07 6.65
C ILE A 64 -5.96 1.27 5.40
N VAL A 65 -6.68 0.15 5.56
CA VAL A 65 -7.12 -0.70 4.45
C VAL A 65 -7.92 0.11 3.43
N ARG A 66 -8.91 0.88 3.90
CA ARG A 66 -9.75 1.75 3.04
C ARG A 66 -8.92 2.81 2.31
N CYS A 67 -7.94 3.40 2.98
CA CYS A 67 -7.07 4.40 2.38
C CYS A 67 -6.12 3.83 1.32
N LEU A 68 -5.62 2.61 1.53
CA LEU A 68 -4.80 1.92 0.53
C LEU A 68 -5.58 1.71 -0.76
N VAL A 69 -6.82 1.22 -0.67
CA VAL A 69 -7.69 1.02 -1.85
C VAL A 69 -8.04 2.35 -2.54
N ARG A 70 -8.31 3.40 -1.77
CA ARG A 70 -8.59 4.74 -2.33
C ARG A 70 -7.37 5.42 -2.94
N GLY A 71 -6.18 5.07 -2.46
CA GLY A 71 -4.91 5.71 -2.79
C GLY A 71 -4.67 7.03 -2.04
N ASP A 72 -5.38 7.30 -0.95
CA ASP A 72 -5.38 8.60 -0.24
C ASP A 72 -4.73 8.52 1.16
N LEU A 73 -3.92 7.49 1.40
CA LEU A 73 -3.27 7.23 2.69
C LEU A 73 -2.53 8.46 3.26
N PRO A 74 -1.66 9.17 2.51
CA PRO A 74 -0.90 10.30 3.08
C PRO A 74 -1.78 11.47 3.52
N ALA A 75 -2.78 11.83 2.71
CA ALA A 75 -3.73 12.89 3.02
C ALA A 75 -4.59 12.53 4.25
N THR A 76 -5.04 11.27 4.32
CA THR A 76 -5.81 10.79 5.46
C THR A 76 -4.95 10.74 6.73
N TYR A 77 -3.67 10.33 6.64
CA TYR A 77 -2.74 10.30 7.77
C TYR A 77 -2.53 11.69 8.40
N ARG A 78 -2.50 12.75 7.57
CA ARG A 78 -2.27 14.13 8.03
C ARG A 78 -3.49 14.74 8.71
N THR A 79 -4.68 14.34 8.28
CA THR A 79 -5.96 14.87 8.77
C THR A 79 -6.55 14.02 9.90
N SER A 80 -6.22 12.74 9.94
CA SER A 80 -6.73 11.77 10.92
C SER A 80 -5.70 11.54 12.01
N GLY A 81 -5.86 12.21 13.15
CA GLY A 81 -4.94 12.10 14.29
C GLY A 81 -4.86 10.73 14.98
N SER A 82 -5.51 9.67 14.47
CA SER A 82 -5.77 8.44 15.22
C SER A 82 -5.15 7.15 14.66
N ALA A 83 -5.42 6.67 13.44
CA ALA A 83 -5.07 5.28 13.06
C ALA A 83 -3.56 4.96 13.08
N VAL A 84 -2.77 5.86 12.50
CA VAL A 84 -1.28 5.80 12.45
C VAL A 84 -0.68 5.98 13.82
N ARG A 85 -1.21 6.97 14.54
CA ARG A 85 -0.73 7.32 15.86
C ARG A 85 -1.03 6.17 16.80
N THR A 86 -2.17 5.51 16.67
CA THR A 86 -2.48 4.26 17.34
C THR A 86 -1.48 3.19 16.96
N LEU A 87 -1.20 2.95 15.66
CA LEU A 87 -0.25 1.92 15.25
C LEU A 87 1.19 2.18 15.74
N LEU A 88 1.66 3.42 15.66
CA LEU A 88 2.98 3.87 16.13
C LEU A 88 3.05 3.96 17.67
N ASN A 89 2.00 4.43 18.33
CA ASN A 89 1.91 4.46 19.79
C ASN A 89 1.95 3.03 20.31
N ARG A 90 1.18 2.12 19.71
CA ARG A 90 1.18 0.73 20.10
C ARG A 90 2.56 0.08 19.85
N LEU A 91 3.23 0.37 18.72
CA LEU A 91 4.64 0.01 18.50
C LEU A 91 5.56 0.56 19.60
N SER A 92 5.31 1.78 20.09
CA SER A 92 6.10 2.39 21.17
C SER A 92 5.74 1.87 22.58
N GLU A 93 4.50 1.49 22.83
CA GLU A 93 3.98 1.01 24.12
C GLU A 93 4.41 -0.43 24.39
N SER A 94 4.49 -1.25 23.35
CA SER A 94 5.14 -2.56 23.41
C SER A 94 6.64 -2.48 23.76
N GLN A 95 7.21 -1.27 23.76
CA GLN A 95 8.64 -1.00 23.93
C GLN A 95 8.91 0.06 25.01
N SER A 96 8.35 -0.12 26.21
CA SER A 96 8.64 0.64 27.44
C SER A 96 8.29 2.15 27.43
N PRO A 97 7.68 2.71 28.51
CA PRO A 97 7.19 4.10 28.56
C PRO A 97 8.23 5.21 28.32
N SER A 98 9.53 4.92 28.39
CA SER A 98 10.58 5.91 28.13
C SER A 98 10.85 6.18 26.65
N MET A 99 10.42 5.29 25.72
CA MET A 99 10.81 5.37 24.31
C MET A 99 9.87 6.24 23.43
N ALA A 100 8.60 6.39 23.81
CA ALA A 100 7.64 7.22 23.06
C ALA A 100 8.01 8.72 23.02
N ARG A 101 8.87 9.19 23.94
CA ARG A 101 9.34 10.59 23.99
C ARG A 101 10.41 10.93 22.94
N ASP A 102 11.09 9.93 22.36
CA ASP A 102 12.25 10.13 21.48
C ASP A 102 11.92 10.12 19.98
N LEU A 103 10.66 9.86 19.59
CA LEU A 103 10.20 9.82 18.19
C LEU A 103 10.21 11.18 17.46
N ASN A 104 10.58 12.27 18.17
CA ASN A 104 10.65 13.62 17.65
C ASN A 104 12.10 14.15 17.49
N VAL A 105 13.11 13.29 17.64
CA VAL A 105 14.52 13.70 17.66
C VAL A 105 15.12 13.64 16.25
N LYS A 106 15.54 14.81 15.75
CA LYS A 106 16.33 14.95 14.53
C LYS A 106 17.70 14.31 14.71
N GLY A 107 18.03 13.38 13.80
CA GLY A 107 19.39 13.12 13.27
C GLY A 107 20.45 12.60 14.24
N GLU A 108 20.98 11.42 13.94
CA GLU A 108 22.28 10.87 14.39
C GLU A 108 22.33 10.19 15.76
N ALA A 109 21.83 10.78 16.85
CA ALA A 109 21.89 10.11 18.17
C ALA A 109 20.82 9.01 18.36
N ALA A 110 19.74 9.06 17.58
CA ALA A 110 18.68 8.05 17.59
C ALA A 110 19.14 6.71 16.98
N ASP A 111 20.11 6.72 16.08
CA ASP A 111 20.42 5.59 15.19
C ASP A 111 20.89 4.33 15.95
N ALA A 112 21.71 4.49 17.00
CA ALA A 112 22.19 3.36 17.79
C ALA A 112 21.08 2.69 18.65
N ARG A 113 20.08 3.45 19.08
CA ARG A 113 18.94 2.93 19.87
C ARG A 113 17.86 2.34 18.98
N LEU A 114 17.60 2.98 17.82
CA LEU A 114 16.68 2.48 16.80
C LEU A 114 17.16 1.14 16.20
N ASN A 115 18.48 0.94 16.08
CA ASN A 115 19.09 -0.31 15.61
C ASN A 115 18.93 -1.49 16.58
N ASN A 116 18.62 -1.23 17.86
CA ASN A 116 18.39 -2.25 18.88
C ASN A 116 16.90 -2.48 19.18
N MET A 117 15.99 -1.91 18.37
CA MET A 117 14.57 -2.19 18.54
C MET A 117 14.22 -3.63 18.17
N PRO A 118 13.30 -4.27 18.91
CA PRO A 118 12.72 -5.55 18.55
C PRO A 118 12.30 -5.58 17.09
N VAL A 119 12.76 -6.62 16.41
CA VAL A 119 12.35 -6.96 15.05
C VAL A 119 10.89 -7.41 15.07
N GLN A 120 10.07 -6.90 14.16
CA GLN A 120 8.68 -7.35 13.94
C GLN A 120 8.43 -7.37 12.43
N PRO A 121 7.80 -8.42 11.88
CA PRO A 121 7.45 -8.43 10.47
C PRO A 121 6.42 -7.32 10.20
N THR A 122 6.82 -6.36 9.38
CA THR A 122 6.10 -5.11 9.18
C THR A 122 5.97 -4.83 7.69
N ILE A 123 4.78 -4.43 7.26
CA ILE A 123 4.57 -3.84 5.93
C ILE A 123 4.59 -2.32 6.08
N TYR A 124 5.38 -1.67 5.24
CA TYR A 124 5.45 -0.22 5.12
C TYR A 124 4.96 0.22 3.74
N ALA A 125 4.54 1.48 3.66
CA ALA A 125 4.21 2.17 2.42
C ALA A 125 5.01 3.45 2.30
N GLN A 126 5.43 3.77 1.09
CA GLN A 126 6.11 5.02 0.77
C GLN A 126 5.36 5.72 -0.34
N TYR A 127 5.09 7.02 -0.15
CA TYR A 127 4.36 7.81 -1.13
C TYR A 127 5.16 9.02 -1.56
N MET A 128 5.10 9.34 -2.86
CA MET A 128 5.67 10.57 -3.39
C MET A 128 4.67 11.72 -3.25
N VAL A 129 4.87 12.59 -2.26
CA VAL A 129 3.89 13.64 -1.91
C VAL A 129 4.52 14.97 -1.53
N ASP A 130 3.69 16.00 -1.56
CA ASP A 130 3.98 17.33 -1.05
C ASP A 130 3.91 17.37 0.49
N ALA A 131 4.90 18.03 1.08
CA ALA A 131 5.09 18.08 2.54
C ALA A 131 4.00 18.86 3.29
N LYS A 132 3.17 19.65 2.60
CA LYS A 132 2.07 20.42 3.21
C LYS A 132 0.78 19.61 3.19
N ASP A 133 0.35 19.18 2.01
CA ASP A 133 -1.02 18.68 1.82
C ASP A 133 -1.10 17.14 1.67
N GLY A 134 0.05 16.45 1.52
CA GLY A 134 0.09 14.99 1.30
C GLY A 134 -0.41 14.57 -0.08
N LEU A 135 -0.45 15.51 -1.04
CA LEU A 135 -0.83 15.27 -2.43
C LEU A 135 0.39 14.96 -3.28
N GLY A 136 0.25 14.08 -4.27
CA GLY A 136 1.30 13.82 -5.25
C GLY A 136 1.48 14.95 -6.28
N PRO A 137 2.38 14.78 -7.25
CA PRO A 137 2.47 15.70 -8.37
C PRO A 137 1.20 15.65 -9.24
N ASP A 138 0.76 16.80 -9.74
CA ASP A 138 -0.38 16.92 -10.66
C ASP A 138 -0.01 16.48 -12.09
N SER A 139 -1.00 16.41 -13.00
CA SER A 139 -0.77 15.95 -14.38
C SER A 139 0.32 16.76 -15.13
N PRO A 140 0.29 18.12 -15.15
CA PRO A 140 1.38 18.90 -15.73
C PRO A 140 2.76 18.63 -15.12
N GLN A 141 2.86 18.45 -13.81
CA GLN A 141 4.10 18.10 -13.12
C GLN A 141 4.58 16.70 -13.52
N LEU A 142 3.68 15.71 -13.55
CA LEU A 142 4.00 14.35 -13.96
C LEU A 142 4.48 14.28 -15.41
N HIS A 143 3.88 15.02 -16.34
CA HIS A 143 4.39 15.10 -17.72
C HIS A 143 5.81 15.68 -17.80
N ARG A 144 6.12 16.70 -16.99
CA ARG A 144 7.51 17.21 -16.88
C ARG A 144 8.45 16.13 -16.35
N ILE A 145 8.08 15.45 -15.27
CA ILE A 145 8.90 14.38 -14.68
C ILE A 145 9.13 13.24 -15.69
N ILE A 146 8.09 12.78 -16.39
CA ILE A 146 8.20 11.75 -17.44
C ILE A 146 9.20 12.17 -18.50
N LYS A 147 9.09 13.41 -19.01
CA LYS A 147 10.04 13.94 -20.00
C LYS A 147 11.47 13.89 -19.48
N ARG A 148 11.71 14.36 -18.25
CA ARG A 148 13.04 14.36 -17.61
C ARG A 148 13.58 12.95 -17.37
N MET A 149 12.72 12.00 -16.97
CA MET A 149 13.11 10.59 -16.83
C MET A 149 13.51 9.96 -18.16
N ARG A 150 12.79 10.25 -19.26
CA ARG A 150 13.13 9.79 -20.60
C ARG A 150 14.45 10.40 -21.09
N GLU A 151 14.65 11.70 -20.87
CA GLU A 151 15.90 12.40 -21.17
C GLU A 151 17.08 11.81 -20.40
N TYR A 152 16.90 11.49 -19.12
CA TYR A 152 17.92 10.80 -18.29
C TYR A 152 18.29 9.42 -18.85
N CYS A 153 17.32 8.70 -19.46
CA CYS A 153 17.55 7.40 -20.05
C CYS A 153 18.20 7.43 -21.44
N ASP A 154 18.23 8.58 -22.13
CA ASP A 154 18.79 8.69 -23.47
C ASP A 154 20.32 8.71 -23.42
N ALA A 155 20.94 7.66 -23.96
CA ALA A 155 22.40 7.51 -24.03
C ALA A 155 23.10 8.60 -24.85
N LYS A 156 22.36 9.35 -25.67
CA LYS A 156 22.91 10.48 -26.46
C LYS A 156 22.82 11.82 -25.72
N ASN A 157 22.18 11.86 -24.56
CA ASN A 157 21.91 13.10 -23.84
C ASN A 157 23.13 13.59 -23.02
N ASN A 158 23.08 14.86 -22.62
CA ASN A 158 24.13 15.58 -21.90
C ASN A 158 24.44 14.93 -20.54
N HIS A 159 25.62 14.29 -20.44
CA HIS A 159 26.11 13.69 -19.20
C HIS A 159 26.08 14.63 -17.98
N GLN A 160 26.15 15.95 -18.18
CA GLN A 160 26.07 16.93 -17.09
C GLN A 160 24.68 17.00 -16.46
N ASP A 161 23.62 16.81 -17.24
CA ASP A 161 22.24 16.87 -16.76
C ASP A 161 21.89 15.62 -15.94
N ALA A 162 22.27 14.44 -16.45
CA ALA A 162 22.17 13.20 -15.70
C ALA A 162 22.99 13.25 -14.40
N TYR A 163 24.19 13.83 -14.45
CA TYR A 163 25.02 14.04 -13.26
C TYR A 163 24.32 14.93 -12.23
N ARG A 164 23.70 16.05 -12.64
CA ARG A 164 22.95 16.93 -11.74
C ARG A 164 21.85 16.16 -10.99
N VAL A 165 21.05 15.38 -11.71
CA VAL A 165 20.01 14.53 -11.11
C VAL A 165 20.61 13.48 -10.16
N ASP A 166 21.71 12.84 -10.56
CA ASP A 166 22.38 11.84 -9.73
C ASP A 166 22.98 12.42 -8.44
N THR A 167 23.35 13.71 -8.40
CA THR A 167 23.86 14.33 -7.16
C THR A 167 22.82 14.41 -6.04
N HIS A 168 21.53 14.32 -6.37
CA HIS A 168 20.46 14.24 -5.36
C HIS A 168 20.24 12.81 -4.83
N ALA A 169 20.81 11.80 -5.47
CA ALA A 169 20.73 10.40 -5.04
C ALA A 169 22.05 9.95 -4.38
N ASN A 170 21.95 9.18 -3.29
CA ASN A 170 23.13 8.57 -2.66
C ASN A 170 22.99 7.04 -2.55
N PRO A 171 23.82 6.23 -3.24
CA PRO A 171 24.87 6.59 -4.19
C PRO A 171 24.33 6.98 -5.59
N PRO A 172 25.15 7.61 -6.45
CA PRO A 172 24.85 7.81 -7.86
C PRO A 172 24.43 6.50 -8.52
N GLN A 173 23.45 6.56 -9.42
CA GLN A 173 22.85 5.34 -9.93
C GLN A 173 23.42 4.95 -11.29
N SER A 174 23.87 3.70 -11.43
CA SER A 174 24.36 3.20 -12.73
C SER A 174 23.21 2.94 -13.71
N ASN A 175 23.39 3.32 -14.97
CA ASN A 175 22.42 3.13 -16.05
C ASN A 175 22.59 1.76 -16.71
N SER A 176 22.19 0.69 -16.01
CA SER A 176 22.12 -0.64 -16.63
C SER A 176 20.96 -0.71 -17.63
N THR A 177 21.09 -1.56 -18.66
CA THR A 177 20.04 -1.78 -19.67
C THR A 177 18.69 -2.16 -19.05
N ALA A 178 18.71 -3.01 -18.02
CA ALA A 178 17.50 -3.40 -17.30
C ALA A 178 16.84 -2.24 -16.55
N ARG A 179 17.66 -1.36 -15.95
CA ARG A 179 17.15 -0.15 -15.26
C ARG A 179 16.51 0.81 -16.25
N ILE A 180 17.17 1.07 -17.39
CA ILE A 180 16.63 1.91 -18.45
C ILE A 180 15.28 1.34 -18.93
N ALA A 181 15.21 0.04 -19.20
CA ALA A 181 13.98 -0.61 -19.64
C ALA A 181 12.84 -0.49 -18.62
N ASN A 182 13.10 -0.71 -17.33
CA ASN A 182 12.09 -0.54 -16.27
C ASN A 182 11.65 0.91 -16.10
N THR A 183 12.58 1.87 -16.25
CA THR A 183 12.29 3.30 -16.16
C THR A 183 11.41 3.76 -17.31
N LEU A 184 11.73 3.34 -18.54
CA LEU A 184 10.92 3.64 -19.72
C LEU A 184 9.54 3.00 -19.64
N ARG A 185 9.45 1.74 -19.17
CA ARG A 185 8.15 1.08 -18.92
C ARG A 185 7.30 1.82 -17.89
N PHE A 186 7.92 2.28 -16.81
CA PHE A 186 7.24 3.11 -15.82
C PHE A 186 6.72 4.43 -16.45
N CYS A 187 7.54 5.09 -17.27
CA CYS A 187 7.13 6.31 -17.98
C CYS A 187 5.93 6.05 -18.90
N ASP A 188 5.96 4.98 -19.68
CA ASP A 188 4.86 4.61 -20.59
C ASP A 188 3.56 4.35 -19.80
N ALA A 189 3.62 3.58 -18.72
CA ALA A 189 2.46 3.27 -17.89
C ALA A 189 1.90 4.50 -17.15
N LEU A 190 2.78 5.38 -16.66
CA LEU A 190 2.36 6.64 -16.06
C LEU A 190 1.71 7.58 -17.09
N GLU A 191 2.26 7.65 -18.30
CA GLU A 191 1.68 8.44 -19.40
C GLU A 191 0.31 7.89 -19.82
N GLU A 192 0.13 6.57 -19.86
CA GLU A 192 -1.16 5.92 -20.09
C GLU A 192 -2.18 6.28 -19.00
N ARG A 193 -1.79 6.22 -17.72
CA ARG A 193 -2.65 6.66 -16.59
C ARG A 193 -3.13 8.10 -16.79
N LEU A 194 -2.24 9.01 -17.19
CA LEU A 194 -2.57 10.43 -17.37
C LEU A 194 -3.56 10.71 -18.50
N GLN A 195 -3.84 9.74 -19.38
CA GLN A 195 -4.87 9.90 -20.42
C GLN A 195 -6.29 9.95 -19.84
N TRP A 196 -6.50 9.43 -18.64
CA TRP A 196 -7.82 9.30 -18.03
C TRP A 196 -7.90 9.71 -16.57
N ASP A 197 -6.80 9.68 -15.81
CA ASP A 197 -6.77 10.17 -14.44
C ASP A 197 -6.67 11.70 -14.41
N GLN A 198 -7.80 12.36 -14.15
CA GLN A 198 -7.88 13.82 -14.09
C GLN A 198 -7.28 14.42 -12.82
N HIS A 199 -7.12 13.61 -11.76
CA HIS A 199 -6.66 14.06 -10.45
C HIS A 199 -5.57 13.12 -9.88
N PRO A 200 -4.46 12.93 -10.60
CA PRO A 200 -3.43 11.98 -10.18
C PRO A 200 -2.77 12.37 -8.85
N GLU A 201 -2.79 13.66 -8.49
CA GLU A 201 -2.29 14.18 -7.22
C GLU A 201 -3.02 13.61 -6.00
N ARG A 202 -4.28 13.17 -6.15
CA ARG A 202 -5.07 12.57 -5.06
C ARG A 202 -4.73 11.10 -4.83
N ARG A 203 -4.00 10.49 -5.76
CA ARG A 203 -3.53 9.10 -5.72
C ARG A 203 -2.02 9.08 -5.98
N PRO A 204 -1.22 9.59 -5.04
CA PRO A 204 0.23 9.65 -5.18
C PRO A 204 0.84 8.28 -5.47
N LEU A 205 1.98 8.31 -6.14
CA LEU A 205 2.72 7.10 -6.48
C LEU A 205 3.24 6.41 -5.23
N ALA A 206 3.06 5.09 -5.15
CA ALA A 206 3.35 4.30 -3.96
C ALA A 206 4.45 3.23 -4.17
N GLU A 207 5.23 2.94 -3.14
CA GLU A 207 5.94 1.67 -2.95
C GLU A 207 5.35 0.97 -1.72
N ILE A 208 5.06 -0.33 -1.83
CA ILE A 208 4.76 -1.19 -0.69
C ILE A 208 5.93 -2.14 -0.48
N GLY A 209 6.38 -2.30 0.75
CA GLY A 209 7.45 -3.24 1.04
C GLY A 209 7.38 -3.85 2.42
N TYR A 210 8.09 -4.97 2.56
CA TYR A 210 8.24 -5.70 3.81
C TYR A 210 9.57 -5.41 4.51
N THR A 211 9.57 -5.46 5.84
CA THR A 211 10.79 -5.45 6.65
C THR A 211 10.58 -6.02 8.04
N GLN A 212 11.65 -6.57 8.62
CA GLN A 212 11.71 -6.89 10.05
C GLN A 212 12.30 -5.75 10.90
N SER A 213 13.11 -4.89 10.27
CA SER A 213 13.84 -3.83 10.93
C SER A 213 13.35 -2.49 10.39
N LEU A 214 12.12 -2.14 10.80
CA LEU A 214 11.40 -0.98 10.28
C LEU A 214 12.26 0.28 10.24
N TRP A 215 12.89 0.64 11.37
CA TRP A 215 13.64 1.89 11.48
C TRP A 215 14.87 1.94 10.58
N LYS A 216 15.60 0.82 10.51
CA LYS A 216 16.71 0.69 9.57
C LYS A 216 16.22 0.85 8.14
N ARG A 217 15.12 0.18 7.78
CA ARG A 217 14.57 0.23 6.43
C ARG A 217 14.07 1.62 6.05
N LEU A 218 13.32 2.28 6.93
CA LEU A 218 12.85 3.65 6.73
C LEU A 218 14.02 4.65 6.65
N GLY A 219 15.06 4.47 7.46
CA GLY A 219 16.29 5.26 7.39
C GLY A 219 17.04 5.06 6.07
N ASP A 220 17.16 3.81 5.63
CA ASP A 220 17.77 3.47 4.35
C ASP A 220 17.01 4.11 3.18
N HIS A 221 15.69 4.03 3.15
CA HIS A 221 14.88 4.69 2.13
C HIS A 221 15.07 6.22 2.11
N ARG A 222 15.10 6.88 3.27
CA ARG A 222 15.39 8.33 3.38
C ARG A 222 16.77 8.70 2.84
N ALA A 223 17.72 7.78 2.94
CA ALA A 223 19.07 7.92 2.39
C ALA A 223 19.20 7.37 0.96
N HIS A 224 18.09 7.03 0.29
CA HIS A 224 18.05 6.40 -1.05
C HIS A 224 18.76 5.05 -1.16
N ARG A 225 18.99 4.38 -0.02
CA ARG A 225 19.55 3.04 0.08
C ARG A 225 18.43 2.01 0.09
N GLY A 226 18.49 1.04 -0.83
CA GLY A 226 17.54 -0.08 -0.85
C GLY A 226 16.11 0.24 -1.34
N SER A 227 15.78 1.50 -1.65
CA SER A 227 14.63 1.87 -2.48
C SER A 227 14.74 1.30 -3.89
N THR A 228 13.61 1.23 -4.60
CA THR A 228 13.68 0.95 -6.04
C THR A 228 14.39 2.11 -6.75
N LYS A 229 15.23 1.77 -7.73
CA LYS A 229 16.01 2.76 -8.47
C LYS A 229 15.14 3.77 -9.20
N VAL A 230 13.94 3.35 -9.64
CA VAL A 230 12.95 4.22 -10.28
C VAL A 230 12.39 5.26 -9.29
N MET A 231 12.03 4.86 -8.06
CA MET A 231 11.55 5.81 -7.05
C MET A 231 12.59 6.87 -6.70
N ASN A 232 13.83 6.44 -6.46
CA ASN A 232 14.93 7.37 -6.18
C ASN A 232 15.19 8.34 -7.34
N LEU A 233 15.20 7.85 -8.59
CA LEU A 233 15.34 8.72 -9.76
C LEU A 233 14.18 9.72 -9.86
N PHE A 234 12.96 9.26 -9.60
CA PHE A 234 11.77 10.10 -9.59
C PHE A 234 11.89 11.22 -8.53
N GLU A 235 12.30 10.89 -7.31
CA GLU A 235 12.51 11.88 -6.25
C GLU A 235 13.63 12.85 -6.60
N SER A 236 14.77 12.38 -7.11
CA SER A 236 15.87 13.24 -7.55
C SER A 236 15.44 14.25 -8.62
N ILE A 237 14.63 13.82 -9.59
CA ILE A 237 14.07 14.72 -10.61
C ILE A 237 13.08 15.70 -9.98
N CYS A 238 12.27 15.27 -9.02
CA CYS A 238 11.39 16.18 -8.30
C CYS A 238 12.16 17.27 -7.54
N ILE A 239 13.29 16.91 -6.92
CA ILE A 239 14.18 17.84 -6.24
C ILE A 239 14.79 18.84 -7.24
N ASP A 240 15.27 18.36 -8.38
CA ASP A 240 15.86 19.20 -9.44
C ASP A 240 14.85 20.18 -10.04
N GLU A 241 13.63 19.71 -10.33
CA GLU A 241 12.60 20.50 -11.02
C GLU A 241 11.80 21.42 -10.10
N PHE A 242 11.55 21.00 -8.85
CA PHE A 242 10.61 21.66 -7.94
C PHE A 242 11.21 22.07 -6.59
N GLY A 243 12.48 21.74 -6.34
CA GLY A 243 13.20 22.04 -5.11
C GLY A 243 13.03 20.97 -4.01
N GLU A 244 13.96 20.98 -3.05
CA GLU A 244 14.12 19.94 -2.01
C GLU A 244 12.93 19.76 -1.07
N THR A 245 12.06 20.77 -0.96
CA THR A 245 10.96 20.80 0.01
C THR A 245 9.60 20.52 -0.61
N LYS A 246 9.51 20.42 -1.96
CA LYS A 246 8.23 20.30 -2.62
C LYS A 246 7.71 18.88 -2.55
N PHE A 247 8.28 17.95 -3.32
CA PHE A 247 7.88 16.55 -3.33
C PHE A 247 8.96 15.67 -2.73
N ARG A 248 8.58 14.87 -1.74
CA ARG A 248 9.48 13.94 -1.04
C ARG A 248 8.77 12.63 -0.76
N VAL A 249 9.56 11.61 -0.49
CA VAL A 249 9.03 10.33 0.01
C VAL A 249 8.49 10.52 1.44
N ASP A 250 7.20 10.32 1.61
CA ASP A 250 6.50 10.22 2.89
C ASP A 250 6.32 8.74 3.26
N GLN A 251 6.59 8.40 4.52
CA GLN A 251 6.80 7.02 4.95
C GLN A 251 5.75 6.61 5.99
N HIS A 252 5.12 5.46 5.79
CA HIS A 252 4.00 5.00 6.58
C HIS A 252 4.17 3.54 6.98
N VAL A 253 3.83 3.21 8.21
CA VAL A 253 3.61 1.81 8.62
C VAL A 253 2.15 1.47 8.32
N VAL A 254 1.92 0.34 7.65
CA VAL A 254 0.57 -0.06 7.23
C VAL A 254 0.08 -1.35 7.87
N ALA A 255 0.95 -2.32 8.14
CA ALA A 255 0.58 -3.57 8.79
C ALA A 255 1.68 -4.10 9.70
N LEU A 256 1.25 -4.74 10.78
CA LEU A 256 2.10 -5.40 11.77
C LEU A 256 1.70 -6.87 11.78
N LEU A 257 2.51 -7.71 11.15
CA LEU A 257 2.15 -9.10 10.90
C LEU A 257 2.40 -9.96 12.14
N GLU A 258 1.63 -11.03 12.25
CA GLU A 258 1.63 -11.93 13.41
C GLU A 258 2.19 -13.33 13.10
N ASN A 259 2.45 -13.64 11.83
CA ASN A 259 3.09 -14.89 11.44
C ASN A 259 3.93 -14.76 10.17
N ALA A 260 4.83 -15.73 9.95
CA ALA A 260 5.70 -15.75 8.78
C ALA A 260 4.94 -15.92 7.47
N ASN A 261 3.86 -16.70 7.47
CA ASN A 261 3.13 -17.03 6.24
C ASN A 261 2.42 -15.81 5.65
N GLN A 262 2.06 -14.83 6.48
CA GLN A 262 1.43 -13.59 6.06
C GLN A 262 2.36 -12.71 5.23
N GLU A 263 3.68 -12.79 5.38
CA GLU A 263 4.56 -11.76 4.84
C GLU A 263 4.47 -11.59 3.32
N SER A 264 4.57 -12.69 2.59
CA SER A 264 4.71 -12.67 1.15
C SER A 264 3.35 -12.40 0.52
N VAL A 265 2.31 -12.98 1.11
CA VAL A 265 0.92 -12.77 0.75
C VAL A 265 0.53 -11.31 0.99
N MET A 266 0.80 -10.76 2.17
CA MET A 266 0.39 -9.41 2.54
C MET A 266 1.19 -8.32 1.82
N GLU A 267 2.49 -8.50 1.58
CA GLU A 267 3.25 -7.57 0.74
C GLU A 267 2.61 -7.50 -0.67
N ALA A 268 2.25 -8.64 -1.25
CA ALA A 268 1.63 -8.71 -2.57
C ALA A 268 0.20 -8.16 -2.61
N VAL A 269 -0.64 -8.54 -1.64
CA VAL A 269 -2.02 -8.05 -1.51
C VAL A 269 -2.04 -6.54 -1.34
N LEU A 270 -1.24 -6.00 -0.42
CA LEU A 270 -1.22 -4.56 -0.16
C LEU A 270 -0.59 -3.79 -1.33
N ALA A 271 0.40 -4.35 -2.02
CA ALA A 271 0.92 -3.77 -3.26
C ALA A 271 -0.15 -3.69 -4.36
N ARG A 272 -1.04 -4.69 -4.47
CA ARG A 272 -2.19 -4.65 -5.39
C ARG A 272 -3.21 -3.60 -5.00
N MET A 273 -3.62 -3.59 -3.73
CA MET A 273 -4.62 -2.65 -3.23
C MET A 273 -4.16 -1.20 -3.39
N ALA A 274 -2.88 -0.91 -3.13
CA ALA A 274 -2.28 0.40 -3.35
C ALA A 274 -1.93 0.69 -4.83
N ASN A 275 -2.17 -0.26 -5.75
CA ASN A 275 -1.72 -0.21 -7.14
C ASN A 275 -0.21 0.07 -7.31
N ALA A 276 0.62 -0.33 -6.35
CA ALA A 276 2.00 0.12 -6.19
C ALA A 276 3.01 -0.39 -7.23
N TYR A 277 2.60 -1.18 -8.23
CA TYR A 277 3.51 -1.70 -9.24
C TYR A 277 3.90 -0.66 -10.31
N HIS A 278 5.17 -0.63 -10.71
CA HIS A 278 5.64 0.35 -11.71
C HIS A 278 4.95 0.27 -13.07
N TYR A 279 4.51 -0.92 -13.47
CA TYR A 279 3.84 -1.13 -14.75
C TYR A 279 2.36 -0.71 -14.74
N SER A 280 1.79 -0.29 -13.60
CA SER A 280 0.43 0.24 -13.53
C SER A 280 0.35 1.75 -13.74
N GLY A 281 1.48 2.47 -13.65
CA GLY A 281 1.49 3.93 -13.57
C GLY A 281 1.08 4.49 -12.20
N PHE A 282 0.89 3.64 -11.18
CA PHE A 282 0.48 4.04 -9.83
C PHE A 282 1.56 3.84 -8.77
N GLY A 283 2.70 3.23 -9.08
CA GLY A 283 3.73 3.05 -8.07
C GLY A 283 5.12 2.69 -8.56
N PHE A 284 5.93 2.18 -7.63
CA PHE A 284 7.36 2.00 -7.81
C PHE A 284 7.84 0.56 -7.59
N ASN A 285 6.97 -0.39 -7.23
CA ASN A 285 7.33 -1.80 -7.08
C ASN A 285 7.73 -2.39 -8.44
N ILE A 286 9.01 -2.77 -8.56
CA ILE A 286 9.57 -3.38 -9.78
C ILE A 286 9.50 -4.90 -9.73
N GLY A 287 9.93 -5.49 -8.61
CA GLY A 287 9.86 -6.92 -8.36
C GLY A 287 8.44 -7.36 -8.05
N GLY A 288 8.18 -8.67 -8.21
CA GLY A 288 6.98 -9.28 -7.62
C GLY A 288 7.06 -9.14 -6.11
N ALA A 289 6.08 -8.48 -5.51
CA ALA A 289 5.96 -8.44 -4.06
C ALA A 289 5.82 -9.86 -3.52
N GLY A 290 6.33 -10.08 -2.31
CA GLY A 290 6.41 -11.37 -1.65
C GLY A 290 7.68 -12.17 -1.94
N GLY A 291 8.52 -11.74 -2.89
CA GLY A 291 9.71 -12.49 -3.30
C GLY A 291 10.95 -12.33 -2.42
N SER A 292 10.96 -11.40 -1.46
CA SER A 292 12.15 -11.07 -0.65
C SER A 292 11.85 -11.06 0.84
N CYS A 293 11.10 -12.06 1.30
CA CYS A 293 10.61 -12.11 2.66
C CYS A 293 11.25 -13.18 3.55
N THR A 294 12.22 -13.95 3.04
CA THR A 294 12.88 -15.07 3.77
C THR A 294 13.28 -14.75 5.22
N SER A 295 13.52 -13.47 5.51
CA SER A 295 13.80 -13.03 6.86
C SER A 295 12.69 -13.32 7.88
N ALA A 296 11.36 -13.35 7.61
CA ALA A 296 10.38 -13.68 8.69
C ALA A 296 10.57 -15.07 9.30
N LEU A 297 11.23 -15.98 8.61
CA LEU A 297 11.54 -17.29 9.18
C LEU A 297 12.53 -17.21 10.36
N SER A 298 13.07 -16.03 10.67
CA SER A 298 13.98 -15.81 11.80
C SER A 298 13.30 -15.61 13.15
N PHE A 299 11.97 -15.47 13.20
CA PHE A 299 11.24 -15.24 14.44
C PHE A 299 10.88 -16.54 15.16
N THR A 300 10.92 -16.48 16.49
CA THR A 300 10.49 -17.53 17.41
C THR A 300 8.98 -17.56 17.59
N ALA A 301 8.45 -18.70 18.04
CA ALA A 301 7.02 -18.83 18.37
C ALA A 301 6.57 -17.80 19.43
N ASP A 302 7.41 -17.54 20.44
CA ASP A 302 7.12 -16.56 21.49
C ASP A 302 7.08 -15.12 20.94
N GLU A 303 7.87 -14.80 19.92
CA GLU A 303 7.79 -13.51 19.22
C GLU A 303 6.45 -13.37 18.51
N TYR A 304 6.04 -14.40 17.75
CA TYR A 304 4.76 -14.38 17.06
C TYR A 304 3.56 -14.31 18.01
N LEU A 305 3.59 -15.04 19.13
CA LEU A 305 2.53 -14.94 20.14
C LEU A 305 2.41 -13.52 20.71
N ARG A 306 3.53 -12.82 20.91
CA ARG A 306 3.48 -11.41 21.33
C ARG A 306 2.87 -10.51 20.26
N PHE A 307 3.19 -10.75 18.98
CA PHE A 307 2.63 -9.97 17.87
C PHE A 307 1.13 -10.24 17.67
N ALA A 308 0.68 -11.49 17.81
CA ALA A 308 -0.73 -11.85 17.73
C ALA A 308 -1.54 -11.19 18.85
N ASN A 309 -1.07 -11.29 20.11
CA ASN A 309 -1.73 -10.65 21.27
C ASN A 309 -1.89 -9.13 21.10
N TYR A 310 -0.98 -8.50 20.37
CA TYR A 310 -1.03 -7.08 20.07
C TYR A 310 -2.14 -6.71 19.06
N ASN A 311 -2.40 -7.60 18.11
CA ASN A 311 -3.40 -7.42 17.06
C ASN A 311 -4.80 -7.86 17.49
N ASP A 312 -4.92 -8.68 18.53
CA ASP A 312 -6.15 -9.35 18.98
C ASP A 312 -7.37 -8.43 19.05
N ALA A 313 -7.24 -7.26 19.69
CA ALA A 313 -8.36 -6.32 19.80
C ALA A 313 -8.90 -5.82 18.44
N VAL A 314 -8.00 -5.56 17.48
CA VAL A 314 -8.38 -5.13 16.12
C VAL A 314 -8.93 -6.30 15.33
N TYR A 315 -8.33 -7.48 15.48
CA TYR A 315 -8.80 -8.71 14.87
C TYR A 315 -10.23 -9.02 15.26
N LEU A 316 -10.54 -9.00 16.57
CA LEU A 316 -11.87 -9.25 17.11
C LEU A 316 -12.90 -8.23 16.62
N GLU A 317 -12.57 -6.93 16.66
CA GLU A 317 -13.45 -5.87 16.17
C GLU A 317 -13.80 -6.06 14.68
N ASN A 318 -12.79 -6.35 13.86
CA ASN A 318 -12.98 -6.60 12.44
C ASN A 318 -13.79 -7.90 12.22
N HIS A 319 -13.58 -8.94 13.04
CA HIS A 319 -14.27 -10.23 12.93
C HIS A 319 -15.77 -10.09 13.19
N GLU A 320 -16.14 -9.37 14.24
CA GLU A 320 -17.54 -9.07 14.53
C GLU A 320 -18.21 -8.31 13.39
N ARG A 321 -17.49 -7.35 12.80
CA ARG A 321 -17.97 -6.59 11.65
C ARG A 321 -18.19 -7.45 10.41
N GLU A 322 -17.22 -8.26 10.04
CA GLU A 322 -17.33 -9.17 8.89
C GLU A 322 -18.46 -10.19 9.08
N ALA A 323 -18.62 -10.72 10.30
CA ALA A 323 -19.75 -11.59 10.63
C ALA A 323 -21.10 -10.87 10.45
N SER A 324 -21.20 -9.60 10.85
CA SER A 324 -22.39 -8.77 10.63
C SER A 324 -22.68 -8.54 9.15
N ILE A 325 -21.65 -8.26 8.33
CA ILE A 325 -21.80 -8.06 6.88
C ILE A 325 -22.29 -9.35 6.22
N ARG A 326 -21.68 -10.51 6.56
CA ARG A 326 -22.11 -11.82 6.05
C ARG A 326 -23.56 -12.14 6.43
N HIS A 327 -23.95 -11.84 7.67
CA HIS A 327 -25.32 -12.03 8.12
C HIS A 327 -26.31 -11.17 7.31
N GLU A 328 -25.99 -9.90 7.07
CA GLU A 328 -26.82 -9.00 6.27
C GLU A 328 -26.95 -9.50 4.83
N ILE A 329 -25.84 -9.89 4.18
CA ILE A 329 -25.85 -10.49 2.84
C ILE A 329 -26.76 -11.73 2.79
N MET A 330 -26.64 -12.63 3.77
CA MET A 330 -27.47 -13.82 3.86
C MET A 330 -28.97 -13.48 3.97
N GLN A 331 -29.34 -12.50 4.79
CA GLN A 331 -30.75 -12.07 4.93
C GLN A 331 -31.31 -11.51 3.62
N LEU A 332 -30.51 -10.79 2.85
CA LEU A 332 -30.91 -10.26 1.56
C LEU A 332 -31.09 -11.37 0.53
N GLU A 333 -30.20 -12.35 0.50
CA GLU A 333 -30.33 -13.49 -0.41
C GLU A 333 -31.60 -14.29 -0.13
N VAL A 334 -31.92 -14.50 1.15
CA VAL A 334 -33.19 -15.12 1.57
C VAL A 334 -34.39 -14.28 1.12
N THR A 335 -34.34 -12.97 1.37
CA THR A 335 -35.42 -12.04 0.98
C THR A 335 -35.61 -12.02 -0.54
N ARG A 336 -34.51 -12.01 -1.30
CA ARG A 336 -34.51 -12.06 -2.76
C ARG A 336 -35.09 -13.38 -3.27
N GLN A 337 -34.70 -14.52 -2.71
CA GLN A 337 -35.27 -15.81 -3.08
C GLN A 337 -36.77 -15.85 -2.82
N ALA A 338 -37.23 -15.31 -1.68
CA ALA A 338 -38.64 -15.17 -1.39
C ALA A 338 -39.39 -14.26 -2.40
N GLY A 339 -38.81 -13.11 -2.74
CA GLY A 339 -39.38 -12.18 -3.74
C GLY A 339 -39.45 -12.81 -5.15
N ILE A 340 -38.42 -13.55 -5.56
CA ILE A 340 -38.43 -14.29 -6.83
C ILE A 340 -39.56 -15.34 -6.83
N LEU A 341 -39.73 -16.08 -5.74
CA LEU A 341 -40.83 -17.04 -5.58
C LEU A 341 -42.21 -16.38 -5.57
N ALA A 342 -42.30 -15.14 -5.10
CA ALA A 342 -43.52 -14.33 -5.09
C ALA A 342 -43.82 -13.65 -6.45
N GLY A 343 -42.94 -13.78 -7.45
CA GLY A 343 -43.10 -13.15 -8.77
C GLY A 343 -42.71 -11.67 -8.82
N GLU A 344 -42.01 -11.16 -7.81
CA GLU A 344 -41.53 -9.78 -7.76
C GLU A 344 -40.25 -9.61 -8.60
N ARG A 345 -40.14 -8.47 -9.31
CA ARG A 345 -38.89 -8.12 -10.00
C ARG A 345 -37.95 -7.39 -9.04
N PHE A 346 -36.95 -8.10 -8.54
CA PHE A 346 -35.85 -7.52 -7.75
C PHE A 346 -34.73 -6.97 -8.64
N ASN A 347 -34.17 -5.81 -8.29
CA ASN A 347 -32.97 -5.25 -8.91
C ASN A 347 -31.79 -5.36 -7.94
N LEU A 348 -31.17 -6.54 -7.93
CA LEU A 348 -30.13 -6.95 -6.99
C LEU A 348 -28.96 -5.96 -6.89
N GLU A 349 -28.54 -5.41 -8.02
CA GLU A 349 -27.37 -4.55 -8.11
C GLU A 349 -27.60 -3.22 -7.40
N LYS A 350 -28.84 -2.71 -7.48
CA LYS A 350 -29.27 -1.48 -6.81
C LYS A 350 -29.39 -1.67 -5.29
N ASP A 351 -29.88 -2.84 -4.86
CA ASP A 351 -30.11 -3.13 -3.45
C ASP A 351 -28.80 -3.49 -2.71
N MET A 352 -27.88 -4.21 -3.36
CA MET A 352 -26.53 -4.45 -2.81
C MET A 352 -25.71 -3.16 -2.69
N GLN A 353 -25.77 -2.28 -3.69
CA GLN A 353 -25.15 -0.95 -3.63
C GLN A 353 -25.71 -0.11 -2.47
N ALA A 354 -27.02 -0.18 -2.22
CA ALA A 354 -27.65 0.55 -1.12
C ALA A 354 -27.12 0.12 0.27
N ILE A 355 -26.67 -1.14 0.42
CA ILE A 355 -26.25 -1.71 1.70
C ILE A 355 -24.78 -1.47 1.99
N LEU A 356 -23.92 -1.56 0.97
CA LEU A 356 -22.53 -1.07 1.05
C LEU A 356 -22.49 0.42 1.44
N VAL A 357 -23.50 1.19 1.02
CA VAL A 357 -23.67 2.59 1.43
C VAL A 357 -24.30 2.74 2.82
N ALA A 358 -25.27 1.89 3.21
CA ALA A 358 -25.97 1.98 4.50
C ALA A 358 -25.11 1.54 5.71
N GLY A 359 -24.16 0.62 5.51
CA GLY A 359 -23.16 0.23 6.53
C GLY A 359 -22.30 1.41 7.02
N LYS A 360 -22.25 2.52 6.26
CA LYS A 360 -21.54 3.76 6.61
C LYS A 360 -22.22 4.59 7.70
N GLY A 361 -23.49 4.31 8.03
CA GLY A 361 -24.34 5.21 8.83
C GLY A 361 -24.63 4.79 10.28
N LYS A 362 -24.36 3.55 10.70
CA LYS A 362 -24.80 3.03 12.01
C LYS A 362 -23.67 2.93 13.04
N GLY A 363 -23.01 4.05 13.32
CA GLY A 363 -22.05 4.21 14.43
C GLY A 363 -22.68 4.51 15.80
N LYS A 364 -23.98 4.24 16.01
CA LYS A 364 -24.61 4.29 17.34
C LYS A 364 -25.67 3.20 17.42
N LEU A 365 -25.32 2.10 18.10
CA LEU A 365 -26.33 1.20 18.68
C LEU A 365 -27.23 2.04 19.60
N PRO A 366 -28.57 1.97 19.47
CA PRO A 366 -29.43 2.55 20.48
C PRO A 366 -29.15 1.82 21.80
N ARG A 367 -28.80 2.59 22.84
CA ARG A 367 -28.83 2.06 24.21
C ARG A 367 -30.26 1.57 24.44
N MET A 368 -30.42 0.26 24.61
CA MET A 368 -31.65 -0.25 25.20
C MET A 368 -31.69 0.31 26.62
N ASN A 369 -32.62 1.23 26.86
CA ASN A 369 -32.97 1.63 28.21
C ASN A 369 -33.79 0.50 28.85
N ASP A 370 -33.57 0.37 30.15
CA ASP A 370 -34.16 -0.59 31.10
C ASP A 370 -35.69 -0.79 30.98
#